data_AF-A0A7Y6GIU2-F1
#
_entry.id   AF-A0A7Y6GIU2-F1
#
_cell.length_a   1.000
_cell.length_b   1.000
_cell.length_c   1.000
_cell.angle_alpha   90.00
_cell.angle_beta   90.00
_cell.angle_gamma   90.00
#
_symmetry.space_group_name_H-M   'P 1'
#
loop_
_entity.id
_entity.type
_entity.pdbx_description
1 polymer ?
#
loop_
_entity_poly.entity_id
_entity_poly.type
_entity_poly.pdbx_seq_one_letter_code
_entity_poly.pdbx_strand_id
1 'polypeptide(L)'
;MYDEQQRTDAGPRAAVDHGPLAGFTVGVTAARRAEELGALLQRRGAAVLHAPALRIVPLADDGELLAATKNLIDQAPDVVVATTAIGFRGWIEAADGWGLGEDLLARLGSIELLARGPKVKGAIRAAGLTEDWSPSSESMAEVLDRLLEEGVDGRRIAVQLHGEPLPGFVESLRAGGAEVVGVPVYRWMPPEDVAPLDRLIDAAVSRGLDAITFTSAPAAVSLFSRAEHRGLLPELLTALHHDVVPACVGPVTALPLQAHGLDTVQPERFRLGPLVQLLCQELPSRARALPVAGHRVEIRGHAVLVDGCLKPVPPAGMSLLRALSRRPGWVVPRAELLRALPGAGRDEHAVETAMARLRTALGAPKLIQTVVKRGYRLALDPAIDAKYADV
;
A
#
# COMPACT_ATOMS: atom_id res chain seq x y z
N MET A 1 -4.17 58.61 36.84
CA MET A 1 -4.97 57.54 37.49
C MET A 1 -5.94 57.07 36.42
N TYR A 2 -5.52 56.10 35.60
CA TYR A 2 -5.97 54.68 35.63
C TYR A 2 -7.49 54.60 35.41
N ASP A 3 -8.02 54.00 34.35
CA ASP A 3 -7.70 52.64 33.93
C ASP A 3 -8.07 52.37 32.44
N GLU A 4 -7.15 51.74 31.71
CA GLU A 4 -7.38 51.16 30.39
C GLU A 4 -8.04 49.79 30.55
N GLN A 5 -9.25 49.61 30.02
CA GLN A 5 -9.78 48.28 29.72
C GLN A 5 -9.89 48.12 28.20
N GLN A 6 -8.73 47.92 27.56
CA GLN A 6 -8.67 47.29 26.25
C GLN A 6 -8.93 45.79 26.44
N ARG A 7 -10.19 45.39 26.26
CA ARG A 7 -10.55 44.01 25.94
C ARG A 7 -9.86 43.64 24.63
N THR A 8 -8.82 42.81 24.70
CA THR A 8 -8.28 42.11 23.52
C THR A 8 -9.25 40.99 23.14
N ASP A 9 -10.22 41.34 22.30
CA ASP A 9 -11.10 40.39 21.63
C ASP A 9 -10.30 39.72 20.50
N ALA A 10 -9.58 38.64 20.83
CA ALA A 10 -8.88 37.82 19.86
C ALA A 10 -9.91 36.87 19.22
N GLY A 11 -10.61 37.36 18.20
CA GLY A 11 -11.45 36.53 17.34
C GLY A 11 -10.65 35.35 16.75
N PRO A 12 -11.32 34.23 16.36
CA PRO A 12 -10.65 33.06 15.84
C PRO A 12 -9.82 33.44 14.60
N ARG A 13 -8.48 33.29 14.72
CA ARG A 13 -7.54 33.45 13.60
C ARG A 13 -8.03 32.57 12.46
N ALA A 14 -8.31 33.18 11.29
CA ALA A 14 -8.71 32.48 10.09
C ALA A 14 -7.71 31.36 9.78
N ALA A 15 -8.15 30.11 9.83
CA ALA A 15 -7.34 28.97 9.47
C ALA A 15 -6.91 29.13 8.00
N VAL A 16 -5.60 29.09 7.76
CA VAL A 16 -5.06 29.06 6.39
C VAL A 16 -5.53 27.75 5.76
N ASP A 17 -6.28 27.84 4.67
CA ASP A 17 -6.92 26.69 4.03
C ASP A 17 -5.87 25.80 3.36
N HIS A 18 -5.33 24.85 4.12
CA HIS A 18 -4.49 23.77 3.63
C HIS A 18 -5.37 22.53 3.43
N GLY A 19 -5.07 21.73 2.40
CA GLY A 19 -5.81 20.48 2.18
C GLY A 19 -5.78 19.54 3.40
N PRO A 20 -6.74 18.63 3.56
CA PRO A 20 -6.85 17.76 4.74
C PRO A 20 -5.62 16.89 4.96
N LEU A 21 -4.88 16.56 3.89
CA LEU A 21 -3.64 15.78 3.95
C LEU A 21 -2.37 16.65 3.96
N ALA A 22 -2.49 17.96 4.12
CA ALA A 22 -1.34 18.85 4.20
C ALA A 22 -0.41 18.45 5.35
N GLY A 23 0.88 18.31 5.04
CA GLY A 23 1.90 17.89 6.01
C GLY A 23 2.04 16.39 6.21
N PHE A 24 1.20 15.57 5.58
CA PHE A 24 1.31 14.11 5.59
C PHE A 24 2.04 13.59 4.35
N THR A 25 2.67 12.43 4.48
CA THR A 25 3.38 11.71 3.43
C THR A 25 2.77 10.33 3.23
N VAL A 26 2.31 10.02 2.02
CA VAL A 26 1.63 8.77 1.67
C VAL A 26 2.44 7.99 0.65
N GLY A 27 2.73 6.73 0.97
CA GLY A 27 3.32 5.75 0.06
C GLY A 27 2.30 5.18 -0.93
N VAL A 28 2.68 5.04 -2.20
CA VAL A 28 1.83 4.44 -3.25
C VAL A 28 2.53 3.24 -3.85
N THR A 29 2.01 2.04 -3.59
CA THR A 29 2.56 0.76 -4.09
C THR A 29 2.02 0.36 -5.46
N ALA A 30 1.00 1.07 -5.95
CA ALA A 30 0.30 0.73 -7.19
C ALA A 30 1.23 0.88 -8.42
N ALA A 31 1.13 -0.08 -9.33
CA ALA A 31 1.74 -0.02 -10.66
C ALA A 31 0.78 0.58 -11.71
N ARG A 32 -0.51 0.21 -11.65
CA ARG A 32 -1.55 0.75 -12.52
C ARG A 32 -2.29 1.89 -11.83
N ARG A 33 -2.68 2.92 -12.61
CA ARG A 33 -3.42 4.10 -12.11
C ARG A 33 -2.70 4.79 -10.95
N ALA A 34 -1.38 4.62 -10.84
CA ALA A 34 -0.58 5.21 -9.77
C ALA A 34 -0.57 6.74 -9.87
N GLU A 35 -0.47 7.27 -11.09
CA GLU A 35 -0.58 8.71 -11.35
C GLU A 35 -1.93 9.28 -10.90
N GLU A 36 -3.03 8.56 -11.18
CA GLU A 36 -4.36 8.98 -10.74
C GLU A 36 -4.47 9.01 -9.21
N LEU A 37 -4.02 7.95 -8.54
CA LEU A 37 -4.01 7.88 -7.08
C LEU A 37 -3.10 8.96 -6.48
N GLY A 38 -1.90 9.14 -7.01
CA GLY A 38 -0.95 10.17 -6.61
C GLY A 38 -1.54 11.57 -6.76
N ALA A 39 -2.17 11.86 -7.89
CA ALA A 39 -2.81 13.14 -8.14
C ALA A 39 -4.01 13.40 -7.21
N LEU A 40 -4.81 12.37 -6.91
CA LEU A 40 -5.90 12.48 -5.92
C LEU A 40 -5.36 12.85 -4.53
N LEU A 41 -4.27 12.22 -4.09
CA LEU A 41 -3.62 12.48 -2.80
C LEU A 41 -2.98 13.88 -2.76
N GLN A 42 -2.25 14.26 -3.80
CA GLN A 42 -1.59 15.57 -3.92
C GLN A 42 -2.61 16.71 -3.93
N ARG A 43 -3.75 16.56 -4.64
CA ARG A 43 -4.84 17.56 -4.60
C ARG A 43 -5.42 17.77 -3.20
N ARG A 44 -5.26 16.80 -2.29
CA ARG A 44 -5.66 16.90 -0.89
C ARG A 44 -4.54 17.40 0.02
N GLY A 45 -3.36 17.70 -0.53
CA GLY A 45 -2.21 18.28 0.20
C GLY A 45 -1.14 17.28 0.63
N ALA A 46 -1.27 15.99 0.31
CA ALA A 46 -0.27 14.99 0.70
C ALA A 46 1.02 15.11 -0.13
N ALA A 47 2.16 14.88 0.50
CA ALA A 47 3.35 14.44 -0.20
C ALA A 47 3.17 12.96 -0.59
N VAL A 48 3.57 12.59 -1.81
CA VAL A 48 3.43 11.22 -2.32
C VAL A 48 4.79 10.62 -2.61
N LEU A 49 5.05 9.44 -2.05
CA LEU A 49 6.19 8.60 -2.39
C LEU A 49 5.69 7.44 -3.26
N HIS A 50 5.86 7.56 -4.57
CA HIS A 50 5.50 6.49 -5.50
C HIS A 50 6.61 5.43 -5.54
N ALA A 51 6.21 4.18 -5.31
CA ALA A 51 7.11 3.04 -5.20
C ALA A 51 6.36 1.78 -5.68
N PRO A 52 6.27 1.54 -6.99
CA PRO A 52 5.53 0.40 -7.52
C PRO A 52 6.11 -0.90 -6.94
N ALA A 53 5.29 -1.67 -6.25
CA ALA A 53 5.73 -2.89 -5.58
C ALA A 53 5.78 -4.09 -6.53
N LEU A 54 5.28 -3.95 -7.75
CA LEU A 54 5.27 -4.99 -8.76
C LEU A 54 5.21 -4.38 -10.15
N ARG A 55 5.47 -5.19 -11.15
CA ARG A 55 5.11 -4.93 -12.55
C ARG A 55 4.22 -6.04 -13.06
N ILE A 56 3.31 -5.70 -13.96
CA ILE A 56 2.53 -6.68 -14.70
C ILE A 56 3.38 -7.12 -15.88
N VAL A 57 3.52 -8.42 -16.08
CA VAL A 57 4.21 -8.96 -17.24
C VAL A 57 3.23 -8.92 -18.43
N PRO A 58 3.58 -8.24 -19.53
CA PRO A 58 2.78 -8.31 -20.76
C PRO A 58 2.74 -9.77 -21.25
N LEU A 59 1.57 -10.24 -21.69
CA LEU A 59 1.41 -11.65 -22.10
C LEU A 59 2.35 -12.05 -23.23
N ALA A 60 2.58 -11.14 -24.20
CA ALA A 60 3.49 -11.36 -25.31
C ALA A 60 4.96 -11.57 -24.87
N ASP A 61 5.35 -11.07 -23.70
CA ASP A 61 6.69 -11.18 -23.15
C ASP A 61 6.78 -12.26 -22.05
N ASP A 62 5.68 -13.00 -21.81
CA ASP A 62 5.62 -13.95 -20.71
C ASP A 62 6.16 -15.33 -21.11
N GLY A 63 7.43 -15.57 -20.77
CA GLY A 63 8.10 -16.84 -21.01
C GLY A 63 7.42 -18.05 -20.33
N GLU A 64 6.72 -17.87 -19.20
CA GLU A 64 5.97 -18.97 -18.56
C GLU A 64 4.72 -19.32 -19.35
N LEU A 65 4.00 -18.31 -19.88
CA LEU A 65 2.86 -18.53 -20.76
C LEU A 65 3.30 -19.20 -22.07
N LEU A 66 4.42 -18.77 -22.65
CA LEU A 66 5.01 -19.40 -23.83
C LEU A 66 5.37 -20.87 -23.57
N ALA A 67 6.01 -21.16 -22.44
CA ALA A 67 6.38 -22.52 -22.07
C ALA A 67 5.14 -23.41 -21.85
N ALA A 68 4.12 -22.92 -21.16
CA ALA A 68 2.85 -23.62 -20.98
C ALA A 68 2.15 -23.86 -22.33
N THR A 69 2.15 -22.86 -23.22
CA THR A 69 1.56 -22.96 -24.56
C THR A 69 2.24 -24.06 -25.38
N LYS A 70 3.58 -24.06 -25.44
CA LYS A 70 4.35 -25.11 -26.12
C LYS A 70 4.07 -26.49 -25.53
N ASN A 71 4.07 -26.58 -24.20
CA ASN A 71 3.77 -27.83 -23.50
C ASN A 71 2.36 -28.37 -23.80
N LEU A 72 1.36 -27.51 -23.99
CA LEU A 72 0.00 -27.91 -24.39
C LEU A 72 -0.09 -28.32 -25.86
N ILE A 73 0.69 -27.70 -26.74
CA ILE A 73 0.78 -28.09 -28.15
C ILE A 73 1.44 -29.46 -28.29
N ASP A 74 2.57 -29.66 -27.60
CA ASP A 74 3.38 -30.88 -27.63
C ASP A 74 2.68 -32.06 -26.96
N GLN A 75 2.03 -31.80 -25.81
CA GLN A 75 1.28 -32.78 -25.04
C GLN A 75 -0.14 -32.26 -24.87
N ALA A 76 -1.10 -32.86 -25.57
CA ALA A 76 -2.49 -32.46 -25.50
C ALA A 76 -3.05 -32.68 -24.08
N PRO A 77 -3.75 -31.70 -23.47
CA PRO A 77 -4.54 -31.97 -22.28
C PRO A 77 -5.83 -32.72 -22.67
N ASP A 78 -6.44 -33.41 -21.71
CA ASP A 78 -7.79 -33.96 -21.86
C ASP A 78 -8.85 -32.86 -21.77
N VAL A 79 -8.60 -31.84 -20.92
CA VAL A 79 -9.53 -30.72 -20.67
C VAL A 79 -8.77 -29.40 -20.58
N VAL A 80 -9.35 -28.34 -21.13
CA VAL A 80 -8.94 -26.96 -20.86
C VAL A 80 -10.07 -26.19 -20.17
N VAL A 81 -9.75 -25.53 -19.06
CA VAL A 81 -10.67 -24.67 -18.32
C VAL A 81 -10.29 -23.20 -18.55
N ALA A 82 -11.12 -22.49 -19.32
CA ALA A 82 -10.99 -21.05 -19.54
C ALA A 82 -11.79 -20.27 -18.48
N THR A 83 -11.12 -19.35 -17.79
CA THR A 83 -11.66 -18.69 -16.58
C THR A 83 -12.09 -17.24 -16.84
N THR A 84 -11.40 -16.52 -17.72
CA THR A 84 -11.72 -15.13 -18.06
C THR A 84 -11.62 -14.86 -19.56
N ALA A 85 -12.55 -14.05 -20.06
CA ALA A 85 -12.58 -13.68 -21.47
C ALA A 85 -11.33 -12.90 -21.91
N ILE A 86 -10.85 -12.00 -21.04
CA ILE A 86 -9.67 -11.18 -21.33
C ILE A 86 -8.39 -12.00 -21.29
N GLY A 87 -8.26 -12.91 -20.32
CA GLY A 87 -7.13 -13.82 -20.24
C GLY A 87 -7.09 -14.78 -21.43
N PHE A 88 -8.26 -15.26 -21.90
CA PHE A 88 -8.33 -16.17 -23.05
C PHE A 88 -7.94 -15.49 -24.34
N ARG A 89 -8.53 -14.32 -24.63
CA ARG A 89 -8.13 -13.53 -25.81
C ARG A 89 -6.64 -13.19 -25.79
N GLY A 90 -6.15 -12.70 -24.65
CA GLY A 90 -4.74 -12.35 -24.51
C GLY A 90 -3.80 -13.55 -24.67
N TRP A 91 -4.22 -14.75 -24.28
CA TRP A 91 -3.45 -15.97 -24.51
C TRP A 91 -3.36 -16.31 -26.01
N ILE A 92 -4.49 -16.29 -26.71
CA ILE A 92 -4.52 -16.54 -28.16
C ILE A 92 -3.69 -15.48 -28.90
N GLU A 93 -3.88 -14.20 -28.59
CA GLU A 93 -3.11 -13.09 -29.17
C GLU A 93 -1.60 -13.22 -28.92
N ALA A 94 -1.19 -13.66 -27.73
CA ALA A 94 0.22 -13.92 -27.42
C ALA A 94 0.77 -15.11 -28.22
N ALA A 95 -0.01 -16.20 -28.33
CA ALA A 95 0.36 -17.36 -29.13
C ALA A 95 0.51 -17.03 -30.63
N ASP A 96 -0.40 -16.23 -31.18
CA ASP A 96 -0.29 -15.68 -32.54
C ASP A 96 1.01 -14.87 -32.70
N GLY A 97 1.32 -13.99 -31.74
CA GLY A 97 2.55 -13.20 -31.73
C GLY A 97 3.83 -14.04 -31.69
N TRP A 98 3.77 -15.25 -31.13
CA TRP A 98 4.89 -16.21 -31.13
C TRP A 98 4.91 -17.14 -32.34
N GLY A 99 3.94 -17.02 -33.26
CA GLY A 99 3.77 -17.93 -34.40
C GLY A 99 3.25 -19.32 -34.02
N LEU A 100 2.65 -19.47 -32.84
CA LEU A 100 2.08 -20.73 -32.32
C LEU A 100 0.54 -20.74 -32.33
N GLY A 101 -0.08 -19.69 -32.86
CA GLY A 101 -1.52 -19.48 -32.82
C GLY A 101 -2.34 -20.57 -33.50
N GLU A 102 -2.02 -20.89 -34.74
CA GLU A 102 -2.71 -21.94 -35.51
C GLU A 102 -2.58 -23.31 -34.83
N ASP A 103 -1.38 -23.67 -34.37
CA ASP A 103 -1.11 -24.92 -33.66
C ASP A 103 -1.88 -25.00 -32.34
N LEU A 104 -1.91 -23.90 -31.58
CA LEU A 104 -2.67 -23.82 -30.34
C LEU A 104 -4.17 -23.97 -30.60
N LEU A 105 -4.73 -23.23 -31.57
CA LEU A 105 -6.16 -23.31 -31.90
C LEU A 105 -6.54 -24.70 -32.41
N ALA A 106 -5.72 -25.31 -33.26
CA ALA A 106 -5.94 -26.68 -33.72
C ALA A 106 -5.94 -27.68 -32.55
N ARG A 107 -5.01 -27.51 -31.59
CA ARG A 107 -4.96 -28.34 -30.39
C ARG A 107 -6.19 -28.14 -29.51
N LEU A 108 -6.54 -26.89 -29.19
CA LEU A 108 -7.70 -26.54 -28.38
C LEU A 108 -9.03 -26.95 -29.01
N GLY A 109 -9.12 -27.00 -30.34
CA GLY A 109 -10.32 -27.44 -31.06
C GLY A 109 -10.55 -28.95 -31.05
N SER A 110 -9.55 -29.74 -30.61
CA SER A 110 -9.62 -31.21 -30.56
C SER A 110 -9.87 -31.79 -29.17
N ILE A 111 -10.03 -30.96 -28.15
CA ILE A 111 -10.09 -31.34 -26.73
C ILE A 111 -11.34 -30.77 -26.06
N GLU A 112 -11.69 -31.30 -24.89
CA GLU A 112 -12.80 -30.77 -24.10
C GLU A 112 -12.46 -29.36 -23.58
N LEU A 113 -13.27 -28.36 -23.92
CA LEU A 113 -13.07 -26.97 -23.56
C LEU A 113 -14.20 -26.47 -22.68
N LEU A 114 -13.89 -26.18 -21.42
CA LEU A 114 -14.83 -25.67 -20.43
C LEU A 114 -14.68 -24.15 -20.26
N ALA A 115 -15.80 -23.45 -20.27
CA ALA A 115 -15.85 -22.01 -20.04
C ALA A 115 -16.47 -21.69 -18.69
N ARG A 116 -15.87 -20.80 -17.88
CA ARG A 116 -16.47 -20.38 -16.61
C ARG A 116 -17.82 -19.67 -16.77
N GLY A 117 -18.06 -18.98 -17.88
CA GLY A 117 -19.31 -18.22 -18.05
C GLY A 117 -19.48 -17.57 -19.42
N PRO A 118 -20.62 -16.88 -19.67
CA PRO A 118 -21.01 -16.35 -20.98
C PRO A 118 -19.97 -15.47 -21.67
N LYS A 119 -19.25 -14.64 -20.90
CA LYS A 119 -18.18 -13.79 -21.46
C LYS A 119 -17.02 -14.63 -22.00
N VAL A 120 -16.67 -15.71 -21.30
CA VAL A 120 -15.60 -16.62 -21.69
C VAL A 120 -16.02 -17.42 -22.92
N LYS A 121 -17.27 -17.92 -22.96
CA LYS A 121 -17.87 -18.53 -24.16
C LYS A 121 -17.74 -17.62 -25.38
N GLY A 122 -18.10 -16.34 -25.21
CA GLY A 122 -17.94 -15.34 -26.27
C GLY A 122 -16.50 -15.19 -26.75
N ALA A 123 -15.52 -15.27 -25.85
CA ALA A 123 -14.09 -15.21 -26.21
C ALA A 123 -13.61 -16.48 -26.94
N ILE A 124 -14.03 -17.66 -26.49
CA ILE A 124 -13.74 -18.95 -27.14
C ILE A 124 -14.29 -18.97 -28.57
N ARG A 125 -15.56 -18.60 -28.75
CA ARG A 125 -16.21 -18.57 -30.05
C ARG A 125 -15.63 -17.52 -31.00
N ALA A 126 -15.21 -16.38 -30.47
CA ALA A 126 -14.50 -15.37 -31.27
C ALA A 126 -13.14 -15.87 -31.79
N ALA A 127 -12.52 -16.85 -31.11
CA ALA A 127 -11.31 -17.52 -31.56
C ALA A 127 -11.58 -18.71 -32.51
N GLY A 128 -12.83 -18.91 -32.95
CA GLY A 128 -13.20 -20.01 -33.85
C GLY A 128 -13.38 -21.37 -33.18
N LEU A 129 -13.37 -21.41 -31.85
CA LEU A 129 -13.55 -22.64 -31.04
C LEU A 129 -14.99 -22.75 -30.52
N THR A 130 -15.37 -23.93 -30.04
CA THR A 130 -16.66 -24.14 -29.35
C THR A 130 -16.39 -24.73 -27.99
N GLU A 131 -17.00 -24.18 -26.95
CA GLU A 131 -16.95 -24.78 -25.62
C GLU A 131 -17.91 -25.97 -25.53
N ASP A 132 -17.52 -27.02 -24.81
CA ASP A 132 -18.38 -28.18 -24.53
C ASP A 132 -19.42 -27.83 -23.47
N TRP A 133 -19.03 -27.01 -22.49
CA TRP A 133 -19.91 -26.67 -21.39
C TRP A 133 -19.49 -25.41 -20.64
N SER A 134 -20.47 -24.81 -19.94
CA SER A 134 -20.29 -23.69 -19.04
C SER A 134 -21.32 -23.77 -17.92
N PRO A 135 -20.93 -23.50 -16.66
CA PRO A 135 -21.85 -23.52 -15.54
C PRO A 135 -22.87 -22.40 -15.67
N SER A 136 -24.11 -22.68 -15.25
CA SER A 136 -25.19 -21.68 -15.28
C SER A 136 -25.00 -20.59 -14.22
N SER A 137 -24.32 -20.93 -13.11
CA SER A 137 -24.00 -20.03 -12.01
C SER A 137 -22.83 -19.08 -12.28
N GLU A 138 -22.08 -19.32 -13.37
CA GLU A 138 -20.79 -18.69 -13.65
C GLU A 138 -19.70 -18.93 -12.58
N SER A 139 -19.89 -19.97 -11.75
CA SER A 139 -19.02 -20.29 -10.61
C SER A 139 -17.91 -21.26 -11.00
N MET A 140 -16.71 -21.06 -10.45
CA MET A 140 -15.64 -22.05 -10.57
C MET A 140 -15.84 -23.26 -9.66
N ALA A 141 -16.61 -23.15 -8.59
CA ALA A 141 -16.95 -24.29 -7.74
C ALA A 141 -17.74 -25.33 -8.54
N GLU A 142 -18.75 -24.90 -9.32
CA GLU A 142 -19.56 -25.82 -10.16
C GLU A 142 -18.71 -26.53 -11.23
N VAL A 143 -17.69 -25.85 -11.78
CA VAL A 143 -16.74 -26.50 -12.70
C VAL A 143 -15.87 -27.53 -11.97
N LEU A 144 -15.40 -27.21 -10.76
CA LEU A 144 -14.60 -28.14 -9.96
C LEU A 144 -15.41 -29.39 -9.59
N ASP A 145 -16.63 -29.19 -9.08
CA ASP A 145 -17.52 -30.26 -8.66
C ASP A 145 -17.80 -31.21 -9.82
N ARG A 146 -18.16 -30.67 -10.99
CA ARG A 146 -18.38 -31.46 -12.19
C ARG A 146 -17.14 -32.28 -12.58
N LEU A 147 -15.96 -31.66 -12.63
CA LEU A 147 -14.72 -32.37 -12.99
C LEU A 147 -14.43 -33.52 -12.03
N LEU A 148 -14.57 -33.29 -10.72
CA LEU A 148 -14.34 -34.31 -9.70
C LEU A 148 -15.39 -35.43 -9.75
N GLU A 149 -16.66 -35.12 -10.03
CA GLU A 149 -17.74 -36.10 -10.21
C GLU A 149 -17.53 -36.99 -11.44
N GLU A 150 -17.00 -36.44 -12.53
CA GLU A 150 -16.65 -37.19 -13.74
C GLU A 150 -15.39 -38.07 -13.56
N GLY A 151 -14.57 -37.75 -12.56
CA GLY A 151 -13.29 -38.42 -12.29
C GLY A 151 -12.12 -37.77 -13.04
N VAL A 152 -11.06 -37.46 -12.29
CA VAL A 152 -9.87 -36.76 -12.81
C VAL A 152 -8.56 -37.53 -12.68
N ASP A 153 -8.60 -38.75 -12.15
CA ASP A 153 -7.40 -39.58 -11.94
C ASP A 153 -6.72 -39.89 -13.29
N GLY A 154 -5.44 -39.51 -13.39
CA GLY A 154 -4.66 -39.66 -14.61
C GLY A 154 -5.01 -38.69 -15.75
N ARG A 155 -6.04 -37.83 -15.59
CA ARG A 155 -6.38 -36.80 -16.60
C ARG A 155 -5.41 -35.63 -16.52
N ARG A 156 -5.07 -35.09 -17.68
CA ARG A 156 -4.28 -33.87 -17.82
C ARG A 156 -5.19 -32.68 -18.09
N ILE A 157 -5.25 -31.75 -17.14
CA ILE A 157 -6.18 -30.62 -17.16
C ILE A 157 -5.37 -29.32 -17.24
N ALA A 158 -5.55 -28.55 -18.31
CA ALA A 158 -5.02 -27.19 -18.37
C ALA A 158 -6.00 -26.19 -17.77
N VAL A 159 -5.51 -25.30 -16.90
CA VAL A 159 -6.35 -24.28 -16.26
C VAL A 159 -5.78 -22.91 -16.58
N GLN A 160 -6.58 -22.08 -17.24
CA GLN A 160 -6.27 -20.68 -17.40
C GLN A 160 -6.32 -19.96 -16.05
N LEU A 161 -5.16 -19.56 -15.55
CA LEU A 161 -5.05 -18.85 -14.28
C LEU A 161 -5.30 -17.36 -14.49
N HIS A 162 -6.30 -16.81 -13.80
CA HIS A 162 -6.39 -15.37 -13.61
C HIS A 162 -5.71 -15.00 -12.29
N GLY A 163 -5.21 -13.77 -12.16
CA GLY A 163 -4.22 -13.38 -11.15
C GLY A 163 -4.54 -13.48 -9.65
N GLU A 164 -5.61 -14.15 -9.25
CA GLU A 164 -5.77 -14.65 -7.89
C GLU A 164 -5.84 -16.17 -8.02
N PRO A 165 -5.00 -16.94 -7.29
CA PRO A 165 -5.18 -18.38 -7.22
C PRO A 165 -6.62 -18.64 -6.81
N LEU A 166 -7.37 -19.46 -7.56
CA LEU A 166 -8.63 -20.02 -7.07
C LEU A 166 -8.25 -20.93 -5.91
N PRO A 167 -8.40 -20.49 -4.64
CA PRO A 167 -7.77 -21.21 -3.53
C PRO A 167 -8.35 -22.61 -3.46
N GLY A 168 -7.51 -23.62 -3.59
CA GLY A 168 -7.91 -25.01 -3.53
C GLY A 168 -8.38 -25.62 -4.85
N PHE A 169 -8.59 -24.87 -5.94
CA PHE A 169 -9.10 -25.46 -7.20
C PHE A 169 -8.06 -26.39 -7.82
N VAL A 170 -6.84 -25.89 -8.03
CA VAL A 170 -5.73 -26.68 -8.58
C VAL A 170 -5.33 -27.79 -7.61
N GLU A 171 -5.33 -27.50 -6.31
CA GLU A 171 -5.01 -28.46 -5.26
C GLU A 171 -6.03 -29.61 -5.21
N SER A 172 -7.32 -29.31 -5.37
CA SER A 172 -8.38 -30.33 -5.36
C SER A 172 -8.32 -31.23 -6.59
N LEU A 173 -8.07 -30.68 -7.77
CA LEU A 173 -7.86 -31.48 -8.99
C LEU A 173 -6.65 -32.41 -8.85
N ARG A 174 -5.52 -31.90 -8.32
CA ARG A 174 -4.33 -32.72 -8.04
C ARG A 174 -4.59 -33.79 -6.99
N ALA A 175 -5.33 -33.47 -5.94
CA ALA A 175 -5.73 -34.42 -4.91
C ALA A 175 -6.62 -35.55 -5.47
N GLY A 176 -7.40 -35.25 -6.52
CA GLY A 176 -8.17 -36.25 -7.29
C GLY A 176 -7.36 -37.07 -8.29
N GLY A 177 -6.04 -36.86 -8.40
CA GLY A 177 -5.14 -37.62 -9.29
C GLY A 177 -4.85 -36.96 -10.65
N ALA A 178 -5.30 -35.72 -10.87
CA ALA A 178 -5.07 -35.02 -12.13
C ALA A 178 -3.65 -34.45 -12.26
N GLU A 179 -3.11 -34.50 -13.48
CA GLU A 179 -1.99 -33.65 -13.87
C GLU A 179 -2.53 -32.26 -14.24
N VAL A 180 -2.22 -31.23 -13.45
CA VAL A 180 -2.73 -29.87 -13.71
C VAL A 180 -1.64 -28.96 -14.28
N VAL A 181 -1.88 -28.46 -15.49
CA VAL A 181 -1.04 -27.47 -16.19
C VAL A 181 -1.65 -26.07 -16.02
N GLY A 182 -0.95 -25.19 -15.30
CA GLY A 182 -1.37 -23.80 -15.16
C GLY A 182 -0.99 -22.98 -16.40
N VAL A 183 -1.94 -22.22 -16.94
CA VAL A 183 -1.71 -21.26 -18.04
C VAL A 183 -1.80 -19.84 -17.47
N PRO A 184 -0.67 -19.21 -17.11
CA PRO A 184 -0.66 -17.93 -16.40
C PRO A 184 -0.95 -16.77 -17.36
N VAL A 185 -2.18 -16.27 -17.35
CA VAL A 185 -2.60 -15.14 -18.22
C VAL A 185 -2.71 -13.80 -17.48
N TYR A 186 -2.12 -13.74 -16.29
CA TYR A 186 -2.03 -12.51 -15.49
C TYR A 186 -0.90 -12.65 -14.47
N ARG A 187 0.35 -12.55 -14.93
CA ARG A 187 1.53 -12.68 -14.06
C ARG A 187 2.04 -11.31 -13.63
N TRP A 188 2.50 -11.24 -12.38
CA TRP A 188 3.23 -10.09 -11.86
C TRP A 188 4.63 -10.55 -11.45
N MET A 189 5.57 -9.63 -11.59
CA MET A 189 6.95 -9.81 -11.15
C MET A 189 7.33 -8.65 -10.22
N PRO A 190 8.41 -8.80 -9.43
CA PRO A 190 9.03 -7.66 -8.78
C PRO A 190 9.29 -6.52 -9.78
N PRO A 191 9.29 -5.25 -9.31
CA PRO A 191 9.60 -4.12 -10.17
C PRO A 191 11.01 -4.26 -10.75
N GLU A 192 11.22 -3.78 -11.98
CA GLU A 192 12.54 -3.80 -12.62
C GLU A 192 13.55 -2.95 -11.84
N ASP A 193 13.12 -1.76 -11.44
CA ASP A 193 13.86 -0.93 -10.48
C ASP A 193 13.27 -1.11 -9.08
N VAL A 194 14.03 -1.75 -8.20
CA VAL A 194 13.68 -1.96 -6.79
C VAL A 194 13.97 -0.74 -5.91
N ALA A 195 14.73 0.25 -6.39
CA ALA A 195 15.16 1.38 -5.57
C ALA A 195 13.99 2.25 -5.04
N PRO A 196 12.89 2.50 -5.76
CA PRO A 196 11.72 3.17 -5.21
C PRO A 196 11.09 2.39 -4.06
N LEU A 197 10.98 1.07 -4.19
CA LEU A 197 10.43 0.20 -3.14
C LEU A 197 11.34 0.17 -1.91
N ASP A 198 12.66 0.16 -2.11
CA ASP A 198 13.63 0.25 -1.01
C ASP A 198 13.52 1.58 -0.26
N ARG A 199 13.41 2.69 -0.97
CA ARG A 199 13.18 4.01 -0.36
C ARG A 199 11.86 4.07 0.40
N LEU A 200 10.81 3.43 -0.09
CA LEU A 200 9.54 3.31 0.63
C LEU A 200 9.70 2.53 1.94
N ILE A 201 10.39 1.40 1.90
CA ILE A 201 10.68 0.59 3.10
C ILE A 201 11.51 1.41 4.10
N ASP A 202 12.56 2.09 3.64
CA ASP A 202 13.40 2.92 4.50
C ASP A 202 12.61 4.08 5.13
N ALA A 203 11.73 4.71 4.33
CA ALA A 203 10.83 5.75 4.82
C ALA A 203 9.83 5.20 5.84
N ALA A 204 9.28 4.00 5.64
CA ALA A 204 8.39 3.36 6.61
C ALA A 204 9.11 3.03 7.93
N VAL A 205 10.27 2.39 7.86
CA VAL A 205 11.10 2.01 9.02
C VAL A 205 11.57 3.23 9.81
N SER A 206 11.93 4.31 9.12
CA SER A 206 12.28 5.59 9.76
C SER A 206 11.06 6.43 10.17
N ARG A 207 9.84 5.89 10.01
CA ARG A 207 8.54 6.52 10.28
C ARG A 207 8.25 7.75 9.41
N GLY A 208 9.01 7.99 8.35
CA GLY A 208 8.85 9.12 7.43
C GLY A 208 7.57 9.09 6.58
N LEU A 209 6.79 8.02 6.66
CA LEU A 209 5.46 7.88 6.06
C LEU A 209 4.38 7.93 7.14
N ASP A 210 3.20 8.43 6.77
CA ASP A 210 2.00 8.37 7.63
C ASP A 210 1.04 7.27 7.16
N ALA A 211 1.08 6.90 5.87
CA ALA A 211 0.34 5.77 5.33
C ALA A 211 1.07 5.11 4.15
N ILE A 212 0.72 3.84 3.89
CA ILE A 212 1.04 3.15 2.64
C ILE A 212 -0.26 2.63 2.04
N THR A 213 -0.49 2.93 0.76
CA THR A 213 -1.67 2.48 0.03
C THR A 213 -1.39 1.20 -0.74
N PHE A 214 -2.34 0.28 -0.70
CA PHE A 214 -2.33 -0.99 -1.43
C PHE A 214 -3.61 -1.13 -2.25
N THR A 215 -3.45 -1.37 -3.56
CA THR A 215 -4.56 -1.57 -4.49
C THR A 215 -4.68 -3.02 -4.96
N SER A 216 -3.80 -3.92 -4.50
CA SER A 216 -3.82 -5.35 -4.80
C SER A 216 -3.04 -6.13 -3.73
N ALA A 217 -3.49 -7.35 -3.43
CA ALA A 217 -2.79 -8.25 -2.50
C ALA A 217 -1.33 -8.54 -2.91
N PRO A 218 -1.01 -8.78 -4.20
CA PRO A 218 0.37 -8.95 -4.64
C PRO A 218 1.32 -7.80 -4.30
N ALA A 219 0.85 -6.55 -4.24
CA ALA A 219 1.69 -5.41 -3.88
C ALA A 219 2.13 -5.48 -2.41
N ALA A 220 1.25 -5.93 -1.53
CA ALA A 220 1.58 -6.16 -0.12
C ALA A 220 2.56 -7.31 0.05
N VAL A 221 2.31 -8.43 -0.62
CA VAL A 221 3.22 -9.60 -0.63
C VAL A 221 4.61 -9.20 -1.12
N SER A 222 4.70 -8.44 -2.22
CA SER A 222 6.00 -8.02 -2.74
C SER A 222 6.74 -7.03 -1.85
N LEU A 223 6.02 -6.12 -1.17
CA LEU A 223 6.62 -5.25 -0.15
C LEU A 223 7.25 -6.07 0.99
N PHE A 224 6.52 -7.06 1.52
CA PHE A 224 7.04 -7.90 2.62
C PHE A 224 8.20 -8.78 2.18
N SER A 225 8.09 -9.44 1.02
CA SER A 225 9.18 -10.23 0.45
C SER A 225 10.44 -9.38 0.22
N ARG A 226 10.28 -8.14 -0.26
CA ARG A 226 11.43 -7.22 -0.41
C ARG A 226 12.02 -6.82 0.93
N ALA A 227 11.19 -6.53 1.93
CA ALA A 227 11.66 -6.19 3.28
C ALA A 227 12.40 -7.36 3.94
N GLU A 228 11.92 -8.59 3.75
CA GLU A 228 12.57 -9.82 4.21
C GLU A 228 13.94 -10.01 3.56
N HIS A 229 14.02 -9.87 2.22
CA HIS A 229 15.30 -9.92 1.50
C HIS A 229 16.32 -8.88 1.98
N ARG A 230 15.84 -7.76 2.54
CA ARG A 230 16.68 -6.70 3.11
C ARG A 230 16.95 -6.87 4.61
N GLY A 231 16.36 -7.88 5.26
CA GLY A 231 16.44 -8.06 6.71
C GLY A 231 15.75 -6.97 7.52
N LEU A 232 14.77 -6.26 6.94
CA LEU A 232 14.05 -5.14 7.55
C LEU A 232 12.58 -5.45 7.85
N LEU A 233 12.15 -6.70 7.66
CA LEU A 233 10.76 -7.11 7.88
C LEU A 233 10.28 -6.82 9.32
N PRO A 234 11.02 -7.17 10.39
CA PRO A 234 10.58 -6.89 11.76
C PRO A 234 10.35 -5.40 12.03
N GLU A 235 11.25 -4.54 11.54
CA GLU A 235 11.17 -3.08 11.69
C GLU A 235 10.02 -2.50 10.88
N LEU A 236 9.80 -3.01 9.66
CA LEU A 236 8.67 -2.61 8.82
C LEU A 236 7.34 -2.98 9.48
N LEU A 237 7.20 -4.20 9.99
CA LEU A 237 5.99 -4.63 10.70
C LEU A 237 5.75 -3.76 11.94
N THR A 238 6.80 -3.48 12.72
CA THR A 238 6.70 -2.57 13.88
C THR A 238 6.17 -1.19 13.48
N ALA A 239 6.68 -0.63 12.37
CA ALA A 239 6.21 0.66 11.87
C ALA A 239 4.74 0.60 11.42
N LEU A 240 4.33 -0.46 10.71
CA LEU A 240 2.96 -0.63 10.22
C LEU A 240 1.93 -0.90 11.34
N HIS A 241 2.36 -1.46 12.47
CA HIS A 241 1.49 -1.64 13.64
C HIS A 241 1.14 -0.34 14.39
N HIS A 242 2.01 0.67 14.33
CA HIS A 242 1.93 1.80 15.26
C HIS A 242 2.01 3.17 14.63
N ASP A 243 2.85 3.32 13.61
CA ASP A 243 3.27 4.62 13.10
C ASP A 243 2.73 4.90 11.69
N VAL A 244 2.60 3.87 10.85
CA VAL A 244 2.27 3.99 9.42
C VAL A 244 0.99 3.23 9.12
N VAL A 245 -0.05 3.94 8.66
CA VAL A 245 -1.37 3.33 8.37
C VAL A 245 -1.32 2.49 7.09
N PRO A 246 -1.59 1.18 7.15
CA PRO A 246 -1.77 0.38 5.94
C PRO A 246 -3.20 0.57 5.40
N ALA A 247 -3.31 1.20 4.24
CA ALA A 247 -4.59 1.58 3.64
C ALA A 247 -4.88 0.74 2.39
N CYS A 248 -5.86 -0.14 2.48
CA CYS A 248 -6.19 -1.10 1.42
C CYS A 248 -7.43 -0.64 0.65
N VAL A 249 -7.44 -0.85 -0.66
CA VAL A 249 -8.62 -0.52 -1.48
C VAL A 249 -9.83 -1.39 -1.13
N GLY A 250 -9.63 -2.60 -0.60
CA GLY A 250 -10.70 -3.52 -0.19
C GLY A 250 -10.18 -4.80 0.47
N PRO A 251 -11.08 -5.72 0.87
CA PRO A 251 -10.81 -6.79 1.83
C PRO A 251 -9.80 -7.81 1.32
N VAL A 252 -9.88 -8.19 0.05
CA VAL A 252 -8.93 -9.15 -0.54
C VAL A 252 -7.50 -8.60 -0.53
N THR A 253 -7.34 -7.29 -0.75
CA THR A 253 -6.03 -6.62 -0.67
C THR A 253 -5.48 -6.59 0.75
N ALA A 254 -6.35 -6.59 1.76
CA ALA A 254 -5.94 -6.56 3.16
C ALA A 254 -5.45 -7.91 3.68
N LEU A 255 -5.85 -9.04 3.08
CA LEU A 255 -5.54 -10.39 3.56
C LEU A 255 -4.04 -10.63 3.83
N PRO A 256 -3.09 -10.27 2.93
CA PRO A 256 -1.68 -10.48 3.21
C PRO A 256 -1.16 -9.65 4.39
N LEU A 257 -1.71 -8.45 4.61
CA LEU A 257 -1.34 -7.61 5.75
C LEU A 257 -1.89 -8.19 7.06
N GLN A 258 -3.16 -8.62 7.04
CA GLN A 258 -3.83 -9.25 8.17
C GLN A 258 -3.18 -10.58 8.56
N ALA A 259 -2.62 -11.33 7.61
CA ALA A 259 -1.83 -12.54 7.88
C ALA A 259 -0.58 -12.26 8.74
N HIS A 260 -0.06 -11.03 8.70
CA HIS A 260 1.00 -10.54 9.58
C HIS A 260 0.47 -9.85 10.86
N GLY A 261 -0.84 -9.93 11.13
CA GLY A 261 -1.48 -9.30 12.30
C GLY A 261 -1.67 -7.78 12.18
N LEU A 262 -1.50 -7.21 10.98
CA LEU A 262 -1.64 -5.76 10.79
C LEU A 262 -3.11 -5.36 10.66
N ASP A 263 -3.49 -4.33 11.42
CA ASP A 263 -4.75 -3.62 11.19
C ASP A 263 -4.67 -2.82 9.90
N THR A 264 -5.76 -2.80 9.13
CA THR A 264 -5.85 -2.05 7.88
C THR A 264 -7.08 -1.17 7.86
N VAL A 265 -6.99 -0.02 7.20
CA VAL A 265 -8.15 0.83 6.92
C VAL A 265 -8.61 0.61 5.48
N GLN A 266 -9.93 0.58 5.27
CA GLN A 266 -10.54 0.24 3.99
C GLN A 266 -11.81 1.07 3.77
N PRO A 267 -12.05 1.61 2.55
CA PRO A 267 -13.29 2.31 2.27
C PRO A 267 -14.43 1.32 2.03
N GLU A 268 -15.68 1.71 2.32
CA GLU A 268 -16.87 0.89 2.02
C GLU A 268 -17.01 0.61 0.51
N ARG A 269 -16.59 1.57 -0.32
CA ARG A 269 -16.56 1.42 -1.78
C ARG A 269 -15.12 1.22 -2.24
N PHE A 270 -14.82 0.05 -2.80
CA PHE A 270 -13.47 -0.35 -3.18
C PHE A 270 -12.93 0.35 -4.42
N ARG A 271 -12.70 1.67 -4.33
CA ARG A 271 -12.28 2.56 -5.41
C ARG A 271 -11.25 3.58 -4.88
N LEU A 272 -10.45 4.14 -5.78
CA LEU A 272 -9.37 5.09 -5.43
C LEU A 272 -9.90 6.37 -4.74
N GLY A 273 -10.98 6.97 -5.25
CA GLY A 273 -11.57 8.18 -4.66
C GLY A 273 -11.99 8.00 -3.19
N PRO A 274 -12.84 7.00 -2.87
CA PRO A 274 -13.20 6.64 -1.51
C PRO A 274 -12.00 6.31 -0.61
N LEU A 275 -10.97 5.61 -1.13
CA LEU A 275 -9.75 5.33 -0.37
C LEU A 275 -9.03 6.64 0.03
N VAL A 276 -8.93 7.60 -0.88
CA VAL A 276 -8.34 8.91 -0.59
C VAL A 276 -9.20 9.71 0.39
N GLN A 277 -10.53 9.63 0.29
CA GLN A 277 -11.44 10.26 1.24
C GLN A 277 -11.29 9.69 2.65
N LEU A 278 -11.15 8.37 2.78
CA LEU A 278 -10.87 7.71 4.05
C LEU A 278 -9.56 8.22 4.67
N LEU A 279 -8.48 8.30 3.87
CA LEU A 279 -7.20 8.84 4.35
C LEU A 279 -7.32 10.30 4.82
N CYS A 280 -8.15 11.12 4.17
CA CYS A 280 -8.42 12.49 4.60
C CYS A 280 -9.07 12.59 5.98
N GLN A 281 -9.64 11.50 6.50
CA GLN A 281 -10.24 11.42 7.83
C GLN A 281 -9.28 10.74 8.82
N GLU A 282 -8.70 9.61 8.42
CA GLU A 282 -7.81 8.77 9.26
C GLU A 282 -6.51 9.47 9.66
N LEU A 283 -5.83 10.14 8.72
CA LEU A 283 -4.52 10.73 9.03
C LEU A 283 -4.62 11.94 9.97
N PRO A 284 -5.53 12.90 9.74
CA PRO A 284 -5.73 14.00 10.69
C PRO A 284 -6.21 13.54 12.07
N SER A 285 -7.06 12.52 12.17
CA SER A 285 -7.56 12.04 13.48
C SER A 285 -6.48 11.39 14.34
N ARG A 286 -5.43 10.85 13.71
CA ARG A 286 -4.27 10.24 14.39
C ARG A 286 -3.20 11.24 14.77
N ALA A 287 -3.19 12.44 14.16
CA ALA A 287 -2.21 13.47 14.49
C ALA A 287 -2.44 14.00 15.91
N ARG A 288 -1.45 13.81 16.79
CA ARG A 288 -1.55 14.29 18.17
C ARG A 288 -1.40 15.81 18.22
N ALA A 289 -2.41 16.48 18.76
CA ALA A 289 -2.35 17.89 19.13
C ALA A 289 -1.80 18.04 20.55
N LEU A 290 -0.73 18.82 20.71
CA LEU A 290 -0.08 19.08 21.98
C LEU A 290 -0.21 20.57 22.34
N PRO A 291 -0.64 20.92 23.56
CA PRO A 291 -0.51 22.28 24.08
C PRO A 291 0.93 22.53 24.51
N VAL A 292 1.65 23.38 23.78
CA VAL A 292 3.07 23.64 23.99
C VAL A 292 3.32 25.15 24.00
N ALA A 293 3.79 25.67 25.14
CA ALA A 293 4.09 27.09 25.36
C ALA A 293 2.98 28.04 24.91
N GLY A 294 1.72 27.68 25.18
CA GLY A 294 0.52 28.46 24.81
C GLY A 294 0.06 28.27 23.37
N HIS A 295 0.67 27.36 22.61
CA HIS A 295 0.29 27.05 21.23
C HIS A 295 -0.30 25.66 21.11
N ARG A 296 -1.22 25.49 20.16
CA ARG A 296 -1.69 24.17 19.74
C ARG A 296 -0.80 23.66 18.62
N VAL A 297 -0.05 22.58 18.90
CA VAL A 297 0.94 22.01 17.97
C VAL A 297 0.51 20.62 17.51
N GLU A 298 0.29 20.44 16.21
CA GLU A 298 0.03 19.13 15.60
C GLU A 298 1.23 18.68 14.78
N ILE A 299 1.86 17.58 15.21
CA ILE A 299 3.01 17.00 14.52
C ILE A 299 2.48 16.05 13.44
N ARG A 300 2.77 16.35 12.17
CA ARG A 300 2.40 15.51 11.01
C ARG A 300 3.65 14.85 10.41
N GLY A 301 3.52 14.26 9.22
CA GLY A 301 4.59 13.56 8.52
C GLY A 301 5.86 14.41 8.31
N HIS A 302 5.74 15.46 7.51
CA HIS A 302 6.86 16.34 7.10
C HIS A 302 6.66 17.82 7.48
N ALA A 303 5.58 18.12 8.21
CA ALA A 303 5.25 19.47 8.64
C ALA A 303 4.58 19.45 10.01
N VAL A 304 4.43 20.63 10.59
CA VAL A 304 3.79 20.85 11.88
C VAL A 304 2.74 21.94 11.72
N LEU A 305 1.53 21.72 12.24
CA LEU A 305 0.60 22.84 12.42
C LEU A 305 0.90 23.51 13.75
N VAL A 306 1.12 24.83 13.73
CA VAL A 306 1.20 25.67 14.92
C VAL A 306 0.05 26.65 14.87
N ASP A 307 -0.92 26.51 15.76
CA ASP A 307 -2.19 27.26 15.77
C ASP A 307 -2.90 27.24 14.40
N GLY A 308 -2.95 26.06 13.77
CA GLY A 308 -3.54 25.86 12.45
C GLY A 308 -2.69 26.35 11.26
N CYS A 309 -1.53 26.97 11.50
CA CYS A 309 -0.63 27.39 10.44
C CYS A 309 0.36 26.26 10.09
N LEU A 310 0.36 25.80 8.84
CA LEU A 310 1.30 24.79 8.35
C LEU A 310 2.73 25.32 8.29
N LYS A 311 3.63 24.67 9.01
CA LYS A 311 5.06 24.93 9.07
C LYS A 311 5.82 23.73 8.48
N PRO A 312 6.36 23.83 7.25
CA PRO A 312 7.24 22.80 6.71
C PRO A 312 8.48 22.65 7.59
N VAL A 313 8.88 21.42 7.90
CA VAL A 313 10.03 21.16 8.76
C VAL A 313 11.01 20.21 8.05
N PRO A 314 12.31 20.53 7.99
CA PRO A 314 13.29 19.64 7.37
C PRO A 314 13.38 18.27 8.06
N PRO A 315 13.81 17.20 7.36
CA PRO A 315 13.84 15.84 7.90
C PRO A 315 14.55 15.70 9.26
N ALA A 316 15.73 16.32 9.41
CA ALA A 316 16.45 16.33 10.68
C ALA A 316 15.63 16.98 11.82
N GLY A 317 14.91 18.06 11.53
CA GLY A 317 14.02 18.71 12.49
C GLY A 317 12.83 17.82 12.87
N MET A 318 12.23 17.12 11.90
CA MET A 318 11.15 16.19 12.18
C MET A 318 11.60 15.00 13.04
N SER A 319 12.80 14.44 12.78
CA SER A 319 13.37 13.39 13.62
C SER A 319 13.55 13.84 15.07
N LEU A 320 14.10 15.04 15.28
CA LEU A 320 14.24 15.62 16.62
C LEU A 320 12.89 15.85 17.27
N LEU A 321 11.93 16.42 16.54
CA LEU A 321 10.61 16.72 17.07
C LEU A 321 9.86 15.46 17.50
N ARG A 322 9.96 14.38 16.71
CA ARG A 322 9.40 13.06 17.06
C ARG A 322 10.09 12.46 18.28
N ALA A 323 11.40 12.58 18.41
CA ALA A 323 12.12 12.13 19.60
C ALA A 323 11.62 12.88 20.85
N LEU A 324 11.43 14.19 20.76
CA LEU A 324 10.90 15.01 21.86
C LEU A 324 9.41 14.73 22.16
N SER A 325 8.61 14.33 21.17
CA SER A 325 7.18 14.09 21.32
C SER A 325 6.81 12.68 21.81
N ARG A 326 7.76 11.73 21.83
CA ARG A 326 7.54 10.39 22.43
C ARG A 326 7.13 10.49 23.90
N ARG A 327 7.75 11.43 24.64
CA ARG A 327 7.42 11.75 26.04
C ARG A 327 7.37 13.27 26.20
N PRO A 328 6.25 13.91 25.81
CA PRO A 328 6.15 15.37 25.84
C PRO A 328 6.48 15.94 27.22
N GLY A 329 7.22 17.05 27.29
CA GLY A 329 7.67 17.66 28.53
C GLY A 329 8.93 17.05 29.17
N TRP A 330 9.37 15.86 28.75
CA TRP A 330 10.60 15.22 29.25
C TRP A 330 11.84 15.80 28.58
N VAL A 331 12.94 15.85 29.35
CA VAL A 331 14.25 16.25 28.82
C VAL A 331 14.89 15.07 28.12
N VAL A 332 15.10 15.20 26.82
CA VAL A 332 15.80 14.22 25.98
C VAL A 332 17.28 14.61 25.89
N PRO A 333 18.22 13.72 26.28
CA PRO A 333 19.65 13.99 26.19
C PRO A 333 20.15 14.21 24.76
N ARG A 334 21.21 15.03 24.59
CA ARG A 334 21.85 15.28 23.28
C ARG A 334 22.28 14.00 22.58
N ALA A 335 22.89 13.06 23.32
CA ALA A 335 23.32 11.77 22.79
C ALA A 335 22.15 10.89 22.27
N GLU A 336 20.94 11.05 22.82
CA GLU A 336 19.75 10.37 22.30
C GLU A 336 19.20 11.05 21.05
N LEU A 337 19.18 12.38 21.04
CA LEU A 337 18.78 13.16 19.87
C LEU A 337 19.73 12.96 18.69
N LEU A 338 21.03 12.84 18.95
CA LEU A 338 22.05 12.55 17.94
C LEU A 338 21.78 11.20 17.26
N ARG A 339 21.42 10.17 18.03
CA ARG A 339 21.04 8.85 17.50
C ARG A 339 19.76 8.87 16.67
N ALA A 340 18.91 9.89 16.83
CA ALA A 340 17.68 10.03 16.07
C ALA A 340 17.86 10.81 14.75
N LEU A 341 18.97 11.52 14.57
CA LEU A 341 19.21 12.31 13.37
C LEU A 341 19.47 11.41 12.13
N PRO A 342 18.92 11.76 10.96
CA PRO A 342 19.23 11.06 9.72
C PRO A 342 20.65 11.42 9.25
N GLY A 343 21.47 10.39 8.93
CA GLY A 343 22.84 10.55 8.42
C GLY A 343 23.94 10.42 9.47
N ALA A 344 25.19 10.36 9.03
CA ALA A 344 26.38 10.06 9.86
C ALA A 344 26.97 11.29 10.58
N GLY A 345 26.13 12.22 11.07
CA GLY A 345 26.60 13.30 11.95
C GLY A 345 27.10 12.70 13.27
N ARG A 346 28.38 12.87 13.59
CA ARG A 346 29.02 12.19 14.75
C ARG A 346 29.18 13.06 15.99
N ASP A 347 28.82 14.34 15.92
CA ASP A 347 29.03 15.27 17.04
C ASP A 347 27.75 15.96 17.51
N GLU A 348 27.80 16.50 18.73
CA GLU A 348 26.67 17.21 19.33
C GLU A 348 26.31 18.50 18.57
N HIS A 349 27.24 19.06 17.79
CA HIS A 349 27.01 20.28 17.01
C HIS A 349 25.95 20.08 15.91
N ALA A 350 25.84 18.86 15.37
CA ALA A 350 24.77 18.48 14.47
C ALA A 350 23.37 18.64 15.10
N VAL A 351 23.21 18.26 16.37
CA VAL A 351 21.94 18.40 17.12
C VAL A 351 21.61 19.87 17.32
N GLU A 352 22.59 20.70 17.69
CA GLU A 352 22.38 22.13 17.93
C GLU A 352 21.96 22.87 16.65
N THR A 353 22.63 22.57 15.54
CA THR A 353 22.31 23.13 14.22
C THR A 353 20.92 22.72 13.75
N ALA A 354 20.59 21.42 13.86
CA ALA A 354 19.26 20.93 13.50
C ALA A 354 18.17 21.51 14.41
N MET A 355 18.44 21.71 15.70
CA MET A 355 17.51 22.30 16.65
C MET A 355 17.26 23.79 16.37
N ALA A 356 18.31 24.54 16.00
CA ALA A 356 18.18 25.93 15.58
C ALA A 356 17.27 26.04 14.34
N ARG A 357 17.52 25.23 13.31
CA ARG A 357 16.68 25.17 12.10
C ARG A 357 15.23 24.79 12.41
N LEU A 358 15.02 23.82 13.31
CA LEU A 358 13.68 23.42 13.76
C LEU A 358 12.94 24.59 14.41
N ARG A 359 13.56 25.30 15.35
CA ARG A 359 12.94 26.48 16.00
C ARG A 359 12.58 27.57 14.98
N THR A 360 13.46 27.84 14.02
CA THR A 360 13.20 28.79 12.94
C THR A 360 12.01 28.35 12.08
N ALA A 361 11.97 27.07 11.67
CA ALA A 361 10.88 26.52 10.87
C ALA A 361 9.51 26.62 11.57
N LEU A 362 9.47 26.35 12.87
CA LEU A 362 8.23 26.43 13.66
C LEU A 362 7.72 27.87 13.84
N GLY A 363 8.59 28.89 13.76
CA GLY A 363 8.23 30.30 13.98
C GLY A 363 7.87 30.64 15.44
N ALA A 364 8.00 29.68 16.37
CA ALA A 364 7.75 29.85 17.79
C ALA A 364 8.88 29.15 18.59
N PRO A 365 10.01 29.84 18.83
CA PRO A 365 11.21 29.20 19.41
C PRO A 365 10.99 28.68 20.84
N LYS A 366 10.01 29.23 21.56
CA LYS A 366 9.64 28.82 22.93
C LYS A 366 9.03 27.42 23.01
N LEU A 367 8.55 26.86 21.88
CA LEU A 367 8.00 25.50 21.83
C LEU A 367 9.02 24.44 22.28
N ILE A 368 10.31 24.72 22.07
CA ILE A 368 11.39 23.81 22.44
C ILE A 368 12.30 24.51 23.42
N GLN A 369 12.41 23.98 24.63
CA GLN A 369 13.28 24.48 25.69
C GLN A 369 14.63 23.76 25.67
N THR A 370 15.70 24.53 25.83
CA THR A 370 17.02 23.98 26.12
C THR A 370 17.17 23.86 27.63
N VAL A 371 17.48 22.67 28.12
CA VAL A 371 17.82 22.43 29.53
C VAL A 371 19.33 22.34 29.61
N VAL A 372 19.93 23.36 30.21
CA VAL A 372 21.39 23.56 30.29
C VAL A 372 22.07 22.28 30.79
N LYS A 373 23.11 21.84 30.06
CA LYS A 373 23.88 20.60 30.31
C LYS A 373 23.10 19.27 30.28
N ARG A 374 21.78 19.28 30.05
CA ARG A 374 20.95 18.05 30.09
C ARG A 374 20.35 17.68 28.74
N GLY A 375 19.95 18.65 27.91
CA GLY A 375 19.38 18.38 26.59
C GLY A 375 18.24 19.31 26.22
N TYR A 376 17.20 18.78 25.59
CA TYR A 376 16.07 19.55 25.07
C TYR A 376 14.73 18.92 25.46
N ARG A 377 13.68 19.73 25.55
CA ARG A 377 12.31 19.24 25.78
C ARG A 377 11.28 20.08 25.02
N LEU A 378 10.13 19.49 24.71
CA LEU A 378 8.93 20.27 24.38
C LEU A 378 8.45 21.00 25.62
N ALA A 379 8.11 22.28 25.48
CA ALA A 379 7.57 23.11 26.54
C ALA A 379 6.08 22.83 26.77
N LEU A 380 5.74 21.59 27.13
CA LEU A 380 4.36 21.17 27.33
C LEU A 380 3.70 22.04 28.40
N ASP A 381 2.53 22.57 28.10
CA ASP A 381 1.73 23.32 29.07
C ASP A 381 1.17 22.35 30.12
N PRO A 382 1.05 22.77 31.40
CA PRO A 382 0.42 21.93 32.42
C PRO A 382 -1.00 21.57 31.98
N ALA A 383 -1.38 20.30 32.14
CA ALA A 383 -2.75 19.88 31.91
C ALA A 383 -3.65 20.68 32.87
N ILE A 384 -4.52 21.52 32.32
CA ILE A 384 -5.59 22.12 33.10
C ILE A 384 -6.57 20.98 33.38
N ASP A 385 -6.47 20.38 34.57
CA ASP A 385 -7.55 19.54 35.08
C ASP A 385 -8.81 20.42 35.11
N ALA A 386 -9.78 20.11 34.25
CA ALA A 386 -11.10 20.72 34.23
C ALA A 386 -11.90 20.29 35.48
N LYS A 387 -11.41 20.66 36.68
CA LYS A 387 -12.04 20.37 37.97
C LYS A 387 -12.76 21.56 38.61
N TYR A 388 -12.79 22.72 37.96
CA TYR A 388 -13.52 23.89 38.43
C TYR A 388 -14.17 24.66 37.27
N ALA A 389 -15.14 24.02 36.64
CA ALA A 389 -16.16 24.70 35.84
C ALA A 389 -17.50 24.08 36.21
N ASP A 390 -17.94 24.40 37.43
CA ASP A 390 -19.35 24.46 37.87
C ASP A 390 -19.36 24.81 39.37
N VAL A 391 -19.45 26.12 39.65
CA VAL A 391 -20.15 26.67 40.82
C VAL A 391 -20.92 27.90 40.36
#